data_AF-A0A1Q7FJZ5-F1
#
_entry.id   AF-A0A1Q7FJZ5-F1
#
_cell.length_a   1.000
_cell.length_b   1.000
_cell.length_c   1.000
_cell.angle_alpha   90.00
_cell.angle_beta   90.00
_cell.angle_gamma   90.00
#
_symmetry.space_group_name_H-M   'P 1'
#
loop_
_entity.id
_entity.type
_entity.pdbx_description
1 polymer ?
#
loop_
_entity_poly.entity_id
_entity_poly.type
_entity_poly.pdbx_seq_one_letter_code
_entity_poly.pdbx_strand_id
1 'polypeptide(L)'
;MNRSPRSIPAPSDAALIRLATIAANAGELLAPDDPLGKQSVGLRKVKNDRRRTMENILVLLADPEVRTYLAELEGRGLLPR
;
A
#
# COMPACT_ATOMS: atom_id res chain seq x y z
N MET A 1 -9.80 12.11 32.97
CA MET A 1 -9.28 12.38 31.61
C MET A 1 -10.06 11.53 30.63
N ASN A 2 -11.06 12.09 29.96
CA ASN A 2 -11.87 11.39 28.96
C ASN A 2 -11.03 11.20 27.69
N ARG A 3 -10.61 9.97 27.40
CA ARG A 3 -10.11 9.60 26.07
C ARG A 3 -11.33 9.40 25.17
N SER A 4 -11.77 10.44 24.47
CA SER A 4 -12.65 10.23 23.32
C SER A 4 -11.97 9.19 22.40
N PRO A 5 -12.70 8.18 21.88
CA PRO A 5 -12.12 7.25 20.93
C PRO A 5 -11.59 8.08 19.76
N ARG A 6 -10.29 8.00 19.46
CA ARG A 6 -9.73 8.62 18.26
C ARG A 6 -10.37 7.91 17.08
N SER A 7 -11.42 8.51 16.51
CA SER A 7 -12.08 7.96 15.33
C SER A 7 -11.12 8.08 14.15
N ILE A 8 -10.97 6.96 13.44
CA ILE A 8 -10.27 6.95 12.16
C ILE A 8 -11.11 7.78 11.19
N PRO A 9 -10.55 8.84 10.58
CA PRO A 9 -11.28 9.62 9.58
C PRO A 9 -11.66 8.70 8.40
N ALA A 10 -12.84 8.92 7.82
CA ALA A 10 -13.22 8.19 6.62
C ALA A 10 -12.41 8.76 5.42
N PRO A 11 -11.73 7.92 4.62
CA PRO A 11 -11.09 8.37 3.39
C PRO A 11 -12.14 8.75 2.33
N SER A 12 -11.73 9.50 1.31
CA SER A 12 -12.49 9.59 0.05
C SER A 12 -12.53 8.21 -0.62
N ASP A 13 -13.54 7.96 -1.47
CA ASP A 13 -13.61 6.71 -2.24
C ASP A 13 -12.37 6.50 -3.11
N ALA A 14 -11.84 7.57 -3.72
CA ALA A 14 -10.63 7.50 -4.53
C ALA A 14 -9.39 7.18 -3.69
N ALA A 15 -9.23 7.78 -2.50
CA ALA A 15 -8.17 7.39 -1.57
C ALA A 15 -8.32 5.93 -1.12
N LEU A 16 -9.54 5.48 -0.81
CA LEU A 16 -9.82 4.10 -0.41
C LEU A 16 -9.42 3.09 -1.50
N ILE A 17 -9.82 3.33 -2.74
CA ILE A 17 -9.49 2.46 -3.88
C ILE A 17 -7.98 2.38 -4.10
N ARG A 18 -7.28 3.52 -4.01
CA ARG A 18 -5.82 3.57 -4.19
C ARG A 18 -5.09 2.87 -3.05
N LEU A 19 -5.52 3.06 -1.81
CA LEU A 19 -4.97 2.35 -0.65
C LEU A 19 -5.18 0.84 -0.76
N ALA A 20 -6.36 0.39 -1.20
CA ALA A 20 -6.63 -1.02 -1.45
C ALA A 20 -5.69 -1.60 -2.53
N THR A 21 -5.43 -0.83 -3.60
CA THR A 21 -4.52 -1.22 -4.67
C THR A 21 -3.07 -1.29 -4.19
N ILE A 22 -2.63 -0.32 -3.36
CA ILE A 22 -1.33 -0.36 -2.71
C ILE A 22 -1.20 -1.61 -1.84
N ALA A 23 -2.21 -1.92 -1.02
CA ALA A 23 -2.20 -3.10 -0.15
C ALA A 23 -2.10 -4.40 -0.95
N ALA A 24 -2.83 -4.51 -2.07
CA ALA A 24 -2.74 -5.67 -2.96
C ALA A 24 -1.32 -5.83 -3.55
N ASN A 25 -0.76 -4.75 -4.12
CA ASN A 25 0.58 -4.76 -4.70
C ASN A 25 1.68 -5.06 -3.66
N ALA A 26 1.54 -4.53 -2.44
CA ALA A 26 2.45 -4.80 -1.34
C ALA A 26 2.38 -6.26 -0.90
N GLY A 27 1.17 -6.84 -0.86
CA GLY A 27 0.94 -8.25 -0.60
C GLY A 27 1.68 -9.15 -1.61
N GLU A 28 1.61 -8.82 -2.91
CA GLU A 28 2.34 -9.56 -3.94
C GLU A 28 3.86 -9.48 -3.79
N LEU A 29 4.41 -8.32 -3.39
CA LEU A 29 5.85 -8.15 -3.21
C LEU A 29 6.39 -8.89 -1.97
N LEU A 30 5.60 -8.90 -0.89
CA LEU A 30 5.95 -9.48 0.40
C LEU A 30 5.59 -10.96 0.51
N ALA A 31 4.80 -11.50 -0.44
CA ALA A 31 4.48 -12.91 -0.48
C ALA A 31 5.78 -13.75 -0.51
N PRO A 32 5.88 -14.80 0.33
CA PRO A 32 6.99 -15.74 0.24
C PRO A 32 7.08 -16.30 -1.19
N ASP A 33 8.30 -16.50 -1.70
CA ASP A 33 8.49 -17.16 -2.99
C ASP A 33 7.89 -18.58 -2.90
N ASP A 34 6.69 -18.78 -3.46
CA ASP A 34 6.02 -20.07 -3.45
C ASP A 34 6.87 -21.09 -4.25
N PRO A 35 7.44 -22.12 -3.60
CA PRO A 35 8.23 -23.12 -4.30
C PRO A 35 7.39 -24.03 -5.20
N LEU A 36 6.06 -24.10 -5.00
CA LEU A 36 5.15 -25.03 -5.68
C LEU A 36 4.47 -24.43 -6.93
N GLY A 37 4.49 -23.10 -7.09
CA GLY A 37 3.85 -22.38 -8.19
C GLY A 37 4.76 -21.97 -9.36
N LYS A 38 5.99 -22.50 -9.44
CA LYS A 38 6.99 -22.07 -10.43
C LYS A 38 6.62 -22.46 -11.86
N GLN A 39 5.78 -21.66 -12.51
CA GLN A 39 5.96 -21.45 -13.95
C GLN A 39 7.41 -20.99 -14.17
N SER A 40 8.12 -21.58 -15.13
CA SER A 40 9.53 -21.28 -15.44
C SER A 40 9.68 -19.91 -16.11
N VAL A 41 9.25 -18.85 -15.43
CA VAL A 41 9.52 -17.49 -15.86
C VAL A 41 10.98 -17.16 -15.55
N GLY A 42 11.71 -16.69 -16.56
CA GLY A 42 13.12 -16.33 -16.37
C GLY A 42 13.28 -15.28 -15.25
N LEU A 43 14.35 -15.37 -14.46
CA LEU A 43 14.64 -14.47 -13.34
C LEU A 43 14.55 -12.98 -13.71
N ARG A 44 14.81 -12.64 -14.98
CA ARG A 44 14.66 -11.29 -15.53
C ARG A 44 13.22 -10.79 -15.51
N LYS A 45 12.25 -11.66 -15.84
CA LYS A 45 10.82 -11.34 -15.82
C LYS A 45 10.36 -11.07 -14.40
N VAL A 46 10.69 -11.96 -13.46
CA VAL A 46 10.38 -11.80 -12.03
C VAL A 46 10.95 -10.49 -11.47
N LYS A 47 12.21 -10.16 -11.77
CA LYS A 47 12.82 -8.89 -11.36
C LYS A 47 12.11 -7.67 -11.95
N ASN A 48 11.74 -7.74 -13.24
CA ASN A 48 11.03 -6.66 -13.91
C ASN A 48 9.62 -6.46 -13.36
N ASP A 49 8.91 -7.54 -13.07
CA ASP A 49 7.55 -7.48 -12.51
C ASP A 49 7.59 -6.89 -11.09
N ARG A 50 8.52 -7.36 -10.24
CA ARG A 50 8.76 -6.75 -8.92
C ARG A 50 9.07 -5.26 -9.00
N ARG A 51 9.94 -4.84 -9.95
CA ARG A 51 10.26 -3.43 -10.16
C ARG A 51 9.02 -2.63 -10.54
N ARG A 52 8.21 -3.13 -11.47
CA ARG A 52 6.96 -2.48 -11.90
C ARG A 52 5.94 -2.37 -10.77
N THR A 53 5.78 -3.43 -9.97
CA THR A 53 4.88 -3.40 -8.81
C THR A 53 5.32 -2.36 -7.79
N MET A 54 6.63 -2.24 -7.52
CA MET A 54 7.17 -1.19 -6.65
C MET A 54 6.93 0.21 -7.22
N GLU A 55 7.17 0.42 -8.51
CA GLU A 55 6.89 1.69 -9.18
C GLU A 55 5.41 2.08 -9.07
N ASN A 56 4.50 1.13 -9.28
CA ASN A 56 3.06 1.35 -9.13
C ASN A 56 2.69 1.77 -7.70
N ILE A 57 3.26 1.13 -6.68
CA ILE A 57 3.05 1.52 -5.28
C ILE A 57 3.53 2.96 -5.05
N LEU A 58 4.73 3.32 -5.51
CA LEU A 58 5.29 4.66 -5.32
C LEU A 58 4.43 5.73 -6.01
N VAL A 59 3.93 5.46 -7.21
CA VAL A 59 3.03 6.37 -7.94
C VAL A 59 1.71 6.56 -7.17
N LEU A 60 1.12 5.49 -6.67
CA LEU A 60 -0.14 5.57 -5.91
C LEU A 60 0.04 6.28 -4.57
N LEU A 61 1.18 6.09 -3.89
CA LEU A 61 1.53 6.81 -2.67
C LEU A 61 1.79 8.30 -2.91
N ALA A 62 2.24 8.68 -4.11
CA ALA A 62 2.43 10.07 -4.49
C ALA A 62 1.10 10.80 -4.79
N ASP A 63 -0.02 10.07 -4.89
CA ASP A 63 -1.32 10.65 -5.18
C ASP A 63 -1.77 11.67 -4.10
N PRO A 64 -2.26 12.87 -4.48
CA PRO A 64 -2.63 13.90 -3.51
C PRO A 64 -3.69 13.48 -2.49
N GLU A 65 -4.68 12.68 -2.89
CA GLU A 65 -5.74 12.25 -1.96
C GLU A 65 -5.21 11.27 -0.94
N VAL A 66 -4.37 10.32 -1.39
CA VAL A 66 -3.67 9.38 -0.51
C VAL A 66 -2.75 10.13 0.45
N ARG A 67 -1.94 11.07 -0.06
CA ARG A 67 -1.03 11.87 0.78
C ARG A 67 -1.77 12.70 1.82
N THR A 68 -2.87 13.33 1.44
CA THR A 68 -3.69 14.14 2.35
C THR A 68 -4.27 13.27 3.46
N TYR A 69 -4.81 12.12 3.10
CA TYR A 69 -5.37 11.19 4.07
C TYR A 69 -4.31 10.63 5.02
N LEU A 70 -3.13 10.23 4.51
CA LEU A 70 -2.03 9.76 5.34
C LEU A 70 -1.51 10.85 6.30
N ALA A 71 -1.40 12.10 5.84
CA ALA A 71 -1.02 13.22 6.69
C ALA A 71 -2.05 13.49 7.80
N GLU A 72 -3.35 13.31 7.52
CA GLU A 72 -4.39 13.40 8.53
C GLU A 72 -4.27 12.30 9.59
N LEU A 73 -4.01 11.06 9.16
CA LEU A 73 -3.76 9.94 10.07
C LEU A 73 -2.51 10.18 10.93
N GLU A 74 -1.44 10.71 10.35
CA GLU A 74 -0.21 11.08 11.05
C GLU A 74 -0.47 12.16 12.11
N GLY A 75 -1.17 13.23 11.74
CA GLY A 75 -1.55 14.31 12.65
C GLY A 75 -2.42 13.85 13.83
N ARG A 76 -3.18 12.77 13.66
CA ARG A 76 -3.98 12.12 14.72
C ARG A 76 -3.19 11.07 15.51
N GLY A 77 -1.95 10.78 15.13
CA GLY A 77 -1.12 9.72 15.73
C GLY A 77 -1.70 8.32 15.51
N LEU A 78 -2.32 8.09 14.35
CA LEU A 78 -2.93 6.82 13.97
C LEU A 78 -2.02 5.96 13.07
N LEU A 79 -0.91 6.51 12.58
CA LEU A 79 0.12 5.75 11.87
C LEU A 79 1.17 5.19 12.85
N PRO A 80 1.70 3.99 12.61
CA PRO A 80 2.84 3.46 13.34
C PRO A 80 4.06 4.40 13.18
N ARG A 81 4.83 4.55 14.27
CA ARG A 81 6.09 5.31 14.29
C ARG A 81 7.26 4.43 13.91
#